data_AF-A0A3A0BC59-F1
#
_entry.id   AF-A0A3A0BC59-F1
#
_cell.length_a   1.000
_cell.length_b   1.000
_cell.length_c   1.000
_cell.angle_alpha   90.00
_cell.angle_beta   90.00
_cell.angle_gamma   90.00
#
_symmetry.space_group_name_H-M   'P 1'
#
loop_
_entity.id
_entity.type
_entity.pdbx_description
1 polymer ?
#
loop_
_entity_poly.entity_id
_entity_poly.type
_entity_poly.pdbx_seq_one_letter_code
_entity_poly.pdbx_strand_id
1 'polypeptide(L)'
;MDSTQPQRLNADTGRVQPNPVVYTTADATPEPTLGELFTSLTEDFSTLVRSEIKLAKAETMESVSTATRGAGMMAAGGFVAYAGLLIVLMGIAVLVGQAIGSYWLGALLVGVLTLGVGAVIFFSGRSAIKEVNLTPDKTIESIKDDARMVKEQLS
;
A
#
# COMPACT_ATOMS: atom_id res chain seq x y z
N MET A 1 25.97 -18.57 -74.62
CA MET A 1 27.15 -19.17 -73.95
C MET A 1 26.79 -19.22 -72.48
N ASP A 2 25.93 -20.15 -72.09
CA ASP A 2 26.29 -21.53 -71.74
C ASP A 2 27.16 -21.60 -70.49
N SER A 3 26.59 -22.11 -69.40
CA SER A 3 27.22 -23.03 -68.45
C SER A 3 26.17 -23.43 -67.41
N THR A 4 25.31 -24.37 -67.79
CA THR A 4 24.58 -25.21 -66.85
C THR A 4 25.58 -26.11 -66.13
N GLN A 5 25.77 -25.93 -64.82
CA GLN A 5 26.35 -26.97 -63.96
C GLN A 5 25.27 -27.57 -63.05
N PRO A 6 25.08 -28.89 -63.06
CA PRO A 6 24.20 -29.58 -62.12
C PRO A 6 24.88 -29.71 -60.76
N GLN A 7 24.30 -29.09 -59.72
CA GLN A 7 24.69 -29.36 -58.34
C GLN A 7 24.38 -30.83 -58.01
N ARG A 8 25.45 -31.59 -57.81
CA ARG A 8 25.42 -32.98 -57.33
C ARG A 8 24.91 -32.95 -55.90
N LEU A 9 23.73 -33.51 -55.68
CA LEU A 9 23.18 -33.81 -54.36
C LEU A 9 24.06 -34.89 -53.71
N ASN A 10 25.03 -34.46 -52.90
CA ASN A 10 25.79 -35.36 -52.05
C ASN A 10 24.83 -35.91 -50.99
N ALA A 11 24.41 -37.16 -51.17
CA ALA A 11 23.76 -37.94 -50.15
C ALA A 11 24.79 -38.28 -49.06
N ASP A 12 25.07 -37.30 -48.20
CA ASP A 12 25.69 -37.54 -46.90
C ASP A 12 24.67 -38.28 -46.06
N THR A 13 24.69 -39.61 -46.19
CA THR A 13 24.04 -40.51 -45.25
C THR A 13 24.89 -40.51 -43.99
N GLY A 14 24.79 -39.39 -43.26
CA GLY A 14 25.25 -39.25 -41.89
C GLY A 14 24.62 -40.38 -41.10
N ARG A 15 25.35 -41.48 -40.97
CA ARG A 15 25.04 -42.55 -40.05
C ARG A 15 25.01 -41.91 -38.68
N VAL A 16 23.82 -41.61 -38.18
CA VAL A 16 23.58 -41.36 -36.78
C VAL A 16 24.05 -42.63 -36.09
N GLN A 17 25.30 -42.62 -35.61
CA GLN A 17 25.77 -43.65 -34.70
C GLN A 17 24.77 -43.62 -33.55
N PRO A 18 24.00 -44.71 -33.32
CA PRO A 18 23.19 -44.77 -32.13
C PRO A 18 24.19 -44.75 -30.99
N ASN A 19 24.24 -43.62 -30.28
CA ASN A 19 24.92 -43.54 -29.00
C ASN A 19 24.35 -44.73 -28.20
N PRO A 20 25.17 -45.70 -27.74
CA PRO A 20 24.66 -46.75 -26.89
C PRO A 20 24.17 -46.03 -25.63
N VAL A 21 22.86 -45.80 -25.58
CA VAL A 21 22.17 -45.46 -24.34
C VAL A 21 22.44 -46.66 -23.45
N VAL A 22 23.44 -46.50 -22.60
CA VAL A 22 23.73 -47.44 -21.52
C VAL A 22 22.48 -47.37 -20.66
N TYR A 23 21.54 -48.28 -20.93
CA TYR A 23 20.49 -48.60 -19.98
C TYR A 23 21.21 -49.30 -18.83
N THR A 24 21.75 -48.51 -17.92
CA THR A 24 22.09 -48.99 -16.58
C THR A 24 20.76 -49.44 -15.97
N THR A 25 20.40 -50.70 -16.20
CA THR A 25 19.35 -51.40 -15.47
C THR A 25 19.91 -51.74 -14.09
N ALA A 26 20.04 -50.73 -13.24
CA ALA A 26 20.17 -50.82 -11.79
C ALA A 26 20.63 -49.45 -11.23
N ASP A 27 19.74 -48.47 -11.26
CA ASP A 27 19.44 -47.80 -10.01
C ASP A 27 17.94 -47.64 -10.00
N ALA A 28 17.26 -48.48 -9.22
CA ALA A 28 15.87 -48.24 -8.93
C ALA A 28 15.85 -46.93 -8.14
N THR A 29 15.71 -45.78 -8.81
CA THR A 29 15.27 -44.58 -8.11
C THR A 29 13.98 -45.01 -7.43
N PRO A 30 13.95 -45.10 -6.09
CA PRO A 30 12.77 -45.57 -5.39
C PRO A 30 11.61 -44.73 -5.91
N GLU A 31 10.55 -45.38 -6.39
CA GLU A 31 9.28 -44.70 -6.69
C GLU A 31 9.01 -43.79 -5.49
N PRO A 32 8.87 -42.46 -5.70
CA PRO A 32 8.82 -41.53 -4.59
C PRO A 32 7.73 -42.00 -3.64
N THR A 33 8.13 -42.22 -2.41
CA THR A 33 7.24 -42.80 -1.42
C THR A 33 6.06 -41.85 -1.22
N LEU A 34 4.89 -42.35 -0.82
CA LEU A 34 3.74 -41.50 -0.50
C LEU A 34 4.09 -40.37 0.51
N GLY A 35 5.11 -40.59 1.35
CA GLY A 35 5.67 -39.59 2.26
C GLY A 35 6.47 -38.49 1.56
N GLU A 36 7.25 -38.81 0.51
CA GLU A 36 7.98 -37.80 -0.28
C GLU A 36 7.03 -36.91 -1.08
N LEU A 37 5.98 -37.48 -1.69
CA LEU A 37 5.00 -36.68 -2.44
C LEU A 37 4.20 -35.75 -1.52
N PHE A 38 3.85 -36.21 -0.32
CA PHE A 38 3.18 -35.37 0.68
C PHE A 38 4.10 -34.26 1.20
N THR A 39 5.40 -34.56 1.35
CA THR A 39 6.42 -33.57 1.74
C THR A 39 6.58 -32.49 0.68
N SER A 40 6.71 -32.87 -0.60
CA SER A 40 6.80 -31.92 -1.71
C SER A 40 5.54 -31.05 -1.86
N LEU A 41 4.35 -31.63 -1.72
CA LEU A 41 3.10 -30.87 -1.77
C LEU A 41 2.99 -29.84 -0.63
N THR A 42 3.43 -30.22 0.57
CA THR A 42 3.44 -29.34 1.75
C THR A 42 4.45 -28.21 1.59
N GLU A 43 5.59 -28.49 0.96
CA GLU A 43 6.63 -27.52 0.65
C GLU A 43 6.18 -26.53 -0.44
N ASP A 44 5.51 -27.00 -1.49
CA ASP A 44 4.92 -26.18 -2.54
C ASP A 44 3.80 -25.29 -1.99
N PHE A 45 2.91 -25.85 -1.16
CA PHE A 45 1.86 -25.07 -0.48
C PHE A 45 2.46 -24.01 0.45
N SER A 46 3.48 -24.36 1.23
CA SER A 46 4.20 -23.42 2.09
C SER A 46 4.85 -22.29 1.29
N THR A 47 5.37 -22.60 0.10
CA THR A 47 5.95 -21.63 -0.83
C THR A 47 4.89 -20.71 -1.41
N LEU A 48 3.73 -21.23 -1.80
CA LEU A 48 2.59 -20.44 -2.30
C LEU A 48 2.09 -19.46 -1.23
N VAL A 49 1.83 -19.95 -0.02
CA VAL A 49 1.38 -19.12 1.12
C VAL A 49 2.40 -18.03 1.44
N ARG A 50 3.71 -18.35 1.46
CA ARG A 50 4.75 -17.33 1.64
C ARG A 50 4.77 -16.29 0.54
N SER A 51 4.45 -16.68 -0.69
CA SER A 51 4.43 -15.80 -1.85
C SER A 51 3.24 -14.84 -1.79
N GLU A 52 2.06 -15.35 -1.45
CA GLU A 52 0.85 -14.55 -1.22
C GLU A 52 1.08 -13.51 -0.11
N ILE A 53 1.68 -13.92 1.01
CA ILE A 53 2.02 -13.03 2.13
C ILE A 53 3.03 -11.97 1.69
N LYS A 54 4.06 -12.34 0.90
CA LYS A 54 5.05 -11.38 0.38
C LYS A 54 4.39 -10.35 -0.53
N LEU A 55 3.46 -10.78 -1.39
CA LEU A 55 2.74 -9.90 -2.30
C LEU A 55 1.78 -8.98 -1.54
N ALA A 56 0.96 -9.53 -0.64
CA ALA A 56 0.06 -8.75 0.21
C ALA A 56 0.84 -7.72 1.06
N LYS A 57 2.01 -8.11 1.57
CA LYS A 57 2.91 -7.18 2.27
C LYS A 57 3.44 -6.08 1.35
N ALA A 58 3.82 -6.41 0.11
CA ALA A 58 4.30 -5.42 -0.86
C ALA A 58 3.21 -4.42 -1.23
N GLU A 59 1.98 -4.87 -1.53
CA GLU A 59 0.84 -4.01 -1.85
C GLU A 59 0.44 -3.12 -0.66
N THR A 60 0.46 -3.68 0.56
CA THR A 60 0.23 -2.90 1.78
C THR A 60 1.31 -1.84 1.96
N MET A 61 2.58 -2.18 1.76
CA MET A 61 3.70 -1.24 1.87
C MET A 61 3.62 -0.13 0.81
N GLU A 62 3.21 -0.45 -0.41
CA GLU A 62 3.01 0.53 -1.48
C GLU A 62 1.85 1.48 -1.17
N SER A 63 0.74 0.94 -0.66
CA SER A 63 -0.43 1.71 -0.22
C SER A 63 -0.07 2.66 0.91
N VAL A 64 0.65 2.16 1.93
CA VAL A 64 1.14 2.98 3.06
C VAL A 64 2.14 4.02 2.59
N SER A 65 3.08 3.68 1.70
CA SER A 65 4.05 4.61 1.13
C SER A 65 3.36 5.76 0.38
N THR A 66 2.36 5.42 -0.43
CA THR A 66 1.58 6.41 -1.18
C THR A 66 0.77 7.32 -0.24
N ALA A 67 0.09 6.74 0.74
CA ALA A 67 -0.67 7.50 1.74
C ALA A 67 0.24 8.43 2.57
N THR A 68 1.39 7.94 3.02
CA THR A 68 2.37 8.72 3.81
C THR A 68 2.99 9.84 2.99
N ARG A 69 3.36 9.60 1.73
CA ARG A 69 3.83 10.64 0.82
C ARG A 69 2.75 11.69 0.56
N GLY A 70 1.52 11.27 0.32
CA GLY A 70 0.37 12.17 0.16
C GLY A 70 0.13 13.03 1.40
N ALA A 71 0.11 12.42 2.58
CA ALA A 71 0.00 13.12 3.86
C ALA A 71 1.15 14.10 4.09
N GLY A 72 2.39 13.71 3.77
CA GLY A 72 3.56 14.56 3.85
C GLY A 72 3.48 15.78 2.93
N MET A 73 3.05 15.59 1.68
CA MET A 73 2.85 16.70 0.74
C MET A 73 1.71 17.63 1.17
N MET A 74 0.60 17.09 1.67
CA MET A 74 -0.49 17.90 2.21
C MET A 74 -0.06 18.69 3.45
N ALA A 75 0.71 18.09 4.36
CA ALA A 75 1.24 18.78 5.52
C ALA A 75 2.21 19.91 5.12
N ALA A 76 3.13 19.64 4.19
CA ALA A 76 4.07 20.65 3.69
C ALA A 76 3.35 21.80 2.97
N GLY A 77 2.42 21.48 2.06
CA GLY A 77 1.61 22.47 1.36
C GLY A 77 0.74 23.28 2.31
N GLY A 78 0.11 22.63 3.29
CA GLY A 78 -0.67 23.27 4.35
C GLY A 78 0.18 24.22 5.20
N PHE A 79 1.42 23.83 5.53
CA PHE A 79 2.36 24.68 6.26
C PHE A 79 2.75 25.93 5.45
N VAL A 80 3.06 25.76 4.16
CA VAL A 80 3.38 26.89 3.28
C VAL A 80 2.17 27.82 3.12
N ALA A 81 0.98 27.26 2.91
CA ALA A 81 -0.26 28.03 2.83
C ALA A 81 -0.56 28.78 4.15
N TYR A 82 -0.32 28.15 5.29
CA TYR A 82 -0.45 28.78 6.61
C TYR A 82 0.53 29.95 6.77
N ALA A 83 1.80 29.78 6.42
CA ALA A 83 2.78 30.86 6.45
C ALA A 83 2.38 32.03 5.51
N GLY A 84 1.90 31.72 4.30
CA GLY A 84 1.36 32.72 3.37
C GLY A 84 0.15 33.45 3.92
N LEU A 85 -0.77 32.74 4.58
CA LEU A 85 -1.93 33.32 5.25
C LEU A 85 -1.51 34.32 6.33
N LEU A 86 -0.48 34.02 7.14
CA LEU A 86 0.03 34.96 8.15
C LEU A 86 0.56 36.25 7.52
N ILE A 87 1.28 36.15 6.39
CA ILE A 87 1.78 37.32 5.66
C ILE A 87 0.60 38.16 5.11
N VAL A 88 -0.42 37.50 4.55
CA VAL A 88 -1.63 38.20 4.06
C VAL A 88 -2.36 38.89 5.21
N LEU A 89 -2.56 38.22 6.35
CA LEU A 89 -3.20 38.81 7.53
C LEU A 89 -2.42 40.02 8.06
N MET A 90 -1.09 39.94 8.07
CA MET A 90 -0.23 41.09 8.42
C MET A 90 -0.43 42.24 7.43
N GLY A 91 -0.47 41.96 6.13
CA GLY A 91 -0.75 42.96 5.10
C GLY A 91 -2.11 43.63 5.29
N ILE A 92 -3.17 42.85 5.56
CA ILE A 92 -4.50 43.37 5.85
C ILE A 92 -4.48 44.23 7.12
N ALA A 93 -3.81 43.78 8.19
CA ALA A 93 -3.67 44.55 9.42
C ALA A 93 -3.01 45.91 9.19
N VAL A 94 -1.98 45.97 8.34
CA VAL A 94 -1.33 47.23 7.94
C VAL A 94 -2.28 48.12 7.15
N LEU A 95 -2.99 47.57 6.14
CA LEU A 95 -3.94 48.33 5.32
C LEU A 95 -5.09 48.90 6.16
N VAL A 96 -5.67 48.10 7.04
CA VAL A 96 -6.71 48.52 7.98
C VAL A 96 -6.16 49.55 8.96
N GLY A 97 -4.95 49.33 9.48
CA GLY A 97 -4.26 50.26 10.36
C GLY A 97 -4.04 51.63 9.71
N GLN A 98 -3.65 51.65 8.44
CA GLN A 98 -3.51 52.87 7.65
C GLN A 98 -4.85 53.57 7.44
N ALA A 99 -5.91 52.82 7.13
CA ALA A 99 -7.25 53.37 6.90
C ALA A 99 -7.87 54.00 8.17
N ILE A 100 -7.58 53.43 9.35
CA ILE A 100 -8.09 53.91 10.64
C ILE A 100 -7.13 54.93 11.29
N GLY A 101 -5.90 55.08 10.77
CA GLY A 101 -4.86 55.94 11.33
C GLY A 101 -4.18 55.35 12.58
N SER A 102 -4.35 54.05 12.85
CA SER A 102 -3.77 53.37 14.01
C SER A 102 -3.46 51.90 13.69
N TYR A 103 -2.16 51.60 13.54
CA TYR A 103 -1.69 50.25 13.22
C TYR A 103 -2.00 49.21 14.30
N TRP A 104 -1.96 49.60 15.59
CA TRP A 104 -2.24 48.67 16.68
C TRP A 104 -3.73 48.27 16.70
N LEU A 105 -4.64 49.21 16.39
CA LEU A 105 -6.07 48.92 16.26
C LEU A 105 -6.36 48.05 15.04
N GLY A 106 -5.71 48.31 13.91
CA GLY A 106 -5.84 47.49 12.71
C GLY A 106 -5.42 46.05 12.94
N ALA A 107 -4.28 45.84 13.60
CA ALA A 107 -3.80 44.50 13.97
C ALA A 107 -4.74 43.80 14.95
N LEU A 108 -5.25 44.50 15.97
CA LEU A 108 -6.20 43.93 16.93
C LEU A 108 -7.50 43.50 16.25
N LEU A 109 -8.06 44.35 15.37
CA LEU A 109 -9.32 44.07 14.69
C LEU A 109 -9.20 42.84 13.78
N VAL A 110 -8.16 42.77 12.96
CA VAL A 110 -7.89 41.61 12.11
C VAL A 110 -7.65 40.37 12.96
N GLY A 111 -6.86 40.48 14.03
CA GLY A 111 -6.59 39.36 14.95
C GLY A 111 -7.86 38.80 15.60
N VAL A 112 -8.75 39.67 16.11
CA VAL A 112 -10.01 39.24 16.72
C VAL A 112 -10.93 38.57 15.70
N LEU A 113 -11.03 39.12 14.48
CA LEU A 113 -11.83 38.51 13.41
C LEU A 113 -11.29 37.12 13.03
N THR A 114 -9.99 36.98 12.84
CA THR A 114 -9.35 35.69 12.52
C THR A 114 -9.53 34.69 13.66
N LEU A 115 -9.38 35.11 14.92
CA LEU A 115 -9.65 34.25 16.08
C LEU A 115 -11.11 33.80 16.14
N GLY A 116 -12.06 34.68 15.80
CA GLY A 116 -13.48 34.34 15.70
C GLY A 116 -13.73 33.24 14.66
N VAL A 117 -13.18 33.37 13.46
CA VAL A 117 -13.25 32.33 12.42
C VAL A 117 -12.61 31.03 12.89
N GLY A 118 -11.42 31.10 13.49
CA GLY A 118 -10.71 29.94 14.04
C GLY A 118 -11.50 29.21 15.13
N ALA A 119 -12.17 29.95 16.02
CA ALA A 119 -13.03 29.38 17.05
C ALA A 119 -14.21 28.62 16.42
N VAL A 120 -14.90 29.21 15.43
CA VAL A 120 -16.01 28.53 14.73
C VAL A 120 -15.55 27.22 14.08
N ILE A 121 -14.43 27.24 13.37
CA ILE A 121 -13.87 26.04 12.74
C ILE A 121 -13.51 24.99 13.80
N PHE A 122 -12.83 25.40 14.87
CA PHE A 122 -12.42 24.50 15.96
C PHE A 122 -13.62 23.83 16.64
N PHE A 123 -14.65 24.60 16.99
CA PHE A 123 -15.84 24.06 17.64
C PHE A 123 -16.68 23.20 16.69
N SER A 124 -16.75 23.56 15.41
CA SER A 124 -17.43 22.74 14.39
C SER A 124 -16.72 21.41 14.19
N GLY A 125 -15.38 21.41 14.04
CA GLY A 125 -14.58 20.20 13.92
C GLY A 125 -14.64 19.33 15.18
N ARG A 126 -14.57 19.94 16.37
CA ARG A 126 -14.76 19.24 17.64
C ARG A 126 -16.12 18.57 17.74
N SER A 127 -17.17 19.19 17.20
CA SER A 127 -18.52 18.63 17.19
C SER A 127 -18.62 17.47 16.21
N ALA A 128 -18.06 17.60 15.00
CA ALA A 128 -18.01 16.52 14.03
C ALA A 128 -17.28 15.28 14.56
N ILE A 129 -16.15 15.46 15.25
CA ILE A 129 -15.40 14.34 15.86
C ILE A 129 -16.20 13.68 16.99
N LYS A 130 -16.97 14.44 17.77
CA LYS A 130 -17.84 13.88 18.82
C LYS A 130 -19.03 13.11 18.26
N GLU A 131 -19.52 13.50 17.08
CA GLU A 131 -20.68 12.88 16.43
C GLU A 131 -20.30 11.59 15.69
N VAL A 132 -19.04 11.47 15.25
CA VAL A 132 -18.48 10.20 14.83
C VAL A 132 -18.34 9.32 16.08
N ASN A 133 -19.27 8.40 16.29
CA ASN A 133 -19.12 7.31 17.27
C ASN A 133 -17.89 6.49 16.88
N LEU A 134 -16.74 6.86 17.43
CA LEU A 134 -15.47 6.14 17.33
C LEU A 134 -15.53 4.78 18.05
N THR A 135 -16.63 4.51 18.75
CA THR A 135 -16.99 3.20 19.28
C THR A 135 -17.80 2.49 18.20
N PRO A 136 -17.25 1.47 17.49
CA PRO A 136 -18.04 0.64 16.61
C PRO A 136 -18.96 -0.22 17.48
N ASP A 137 -20.11 0.34 17.86
CA ASP A 137 -21.08 -0.29 18.77
C ASP A 137 -21.43 -1.70 18.30
N LYS A 138 -21.51 -1.89 16.98
CA LYS A 138 -21.75 -3.18 16.33
C LYS A 138 -20.63 -4.21 16.50
N THR A 139 -19.37 -3.76 16.49
CA THR A 139 -18.21 -4.65 16.70
C THR A 139 -18.06 -5.00 18.18
N ILE A 140 -18.42 -4.10 19.08
CA ILE A 140 -18.42 -4.39 20.52
C ILE A 140 -19.56 -5.34 20.89
N GLU A 141 -20.74 -5.18 20.24
CA GLU A 141 -21.88 -6.08 20.40
C GLU A 141 -21.52 -7.50 19.93
N SER A 142 -20.93 -7.65 18.74
CA SER A 142 -20.51 -8.98 18.23
C SER A 142 -19.44 -9.65 19.11
N ILE A 143 -18.43 -8.91 19.59
CA ILE A 143 -17.41 -9.47 20.49
C ILE A 143 -18.02 -9.90 21.84
N LYS A 144 -19.02 -9.17 22.34
CA LYS A 144 -19.73 -9.54 23.57
C LYS A 144 -20.58 -10.79 23.41
N ASP A 145 -21.23 -10.94 22.26
CA ASP A 145 -22.04 -12.12 21.95
C ASP A 145 -21.15 -13.36 21.77
N ASP A 146 -20.03 -13.23 21.05
CA ASP A 146 -19.03 -14.28 20.91
C ASP A 146 -18.46 -14.71 22.27
N ALA A 147 -18.11 -13.74 23.13
CA ALA A 147 -17.63 -14.03 24.48
C ALA A 147 -18.69 -14.70 25.37
N ARG A 148 -19.98 -14.38 25.17
CA ARG A 148 -21.09 -15.01 25.88
C ARG A 148 -21.30 -16.46 25.43
N MET A 149 -21.26 -16.72 24.13
CA MET A 149 -21.37 -18.07 23.58
C MET A 149 -20.23 -18.99 24.05
N VAL A 150 -19.00 -18.48 24.10
CA VAL A 150 -17.85 -19.23 24.64
C VAL A 150 -18.02 -19.52 26.13
N LYS A 151 -18.56 -18.58 26.91
CA LYS A 151 -18.78 -18.78 28.34
C LYS A 151 -19.88 -19.81 28.62
N GLU A 152 -20.93 -19.85 27.82
CA GLU A 152 -22.02 -20.84 27.91
C GLU A 152 -21.56 -22.25 27.50
N GLN A 153 -20.57 -22.39 26.61
CA GLN A 153 -20.02 -23.69 26.24
C GLN A 153 -19.04 -24.27 27.27
N LEU A 154 -18.52 -23.44 28.18
CA LEU A 154 -17.54 -23.82 29.20
C LEU A 154 -18.14 -24.00 30.61
N SER A 155 -19.43 -23.69 30.79
CA SER A 155 -20.20 -23.86 32.03
C SER A 155 -21.18 -25.02 31.93
#